data_AF-A0A842LYP6-F1
#
_entry.id   AF-A0A842LYP6-F1
#
_cell.length_a   1.000
_cell.length_b   1.000
_cell.length_c   1.000
_cell.angle_alpha   90.00
_cell.angle_beta   90.00
_cell.angle_gamma   90.00
#
_symmetry.space_group_name_H-M   'P 1'
#
loop_
_entity.id
_entity.type
_entity.pdbx_description
1 polymer ?
#
loop_
_entity_poly.entity_id
_entity_poly.type
_entity_poly.pdbx_seq_one_letter_code
_entity_poly.pdbx_strand_id
1 'polypeptide(L)'
;MGTWDKGLKLEEVLELLRERLKAAQDFEYSYLAVLLTQAMNGCRIGEALTAIVAFANSGQREQRIKVEKRKDGAERLVIIPAEITRERLEVQGLKIANVKMYAKRKLGINTHSIRYAWITSQAIKNVNPAIIASITGHKNLNMLIHYIQKKQGEEYLRQLLQKEVS
;
A
#
# COMPACT_ATOMS: atom_id res chain seq x y z
N MET A 1 -7.99 -16.56 13.82
CA MET A 1 -7.33 -15.24 13.71
C MET A 1 -6.62 -15.18 12.37
N GLY A 2 -7.14 -14.42 11.40
CA GLY A 2 -6.52 -14.30 10.08
C GLY A 2 -5.11 -13.72 10.22
N THR A 3 -4.14 -14.35 9.59
CA THR A 3 -2.71 -14.04 9.68
C THR A 3 -2.42 -12.65 9.13
N TRP A 4 -2.57 -11.65 9.99
CA TRP A 4 -2.11 -10.28 9.76
C TRP A 4 -0.60 -10.33 9.76
N ASP A 5 -0.02 -10.18 8.58
CA ASP A 5 1.40 -10.17 8.29
C ASP A 5 2.01 -11.54 8.01
N LYS A 6 2.21 -11.82 6.71
CA LYS A 6 3.07 -12.92 6.23
C LYS A 6 4.57 -12.53 6.25
N GLY A 7 4.96 -11.50 7.00
CA GLY A 7 6.33 -10.98 6.98
C GLY A 7 6.66 -10.30 5.65
N LEU A 8 5.66 -9.68 5.02
CA LEU A 8 5.82 -9.05 3.71
C LEU A 8 6.63 -7.75 3.91
N LYS A 9 7.87 -7.71 3.42
CA LYS A 9 8.69 -6.48 3.49
C LYS A 9 8.29 -5.53 2.37
N LEU A 10 8.07 -4.25 2.70
CA LEU A 10 7.61 -3.27 1.74
C LEU A 10 8.62 -3.12 0.59
N GLU A 11 9.90 -3.11 0.91
CA GLU A 11 10.99 -2.93 -0.04
C GLU A 11 11.02 -4.05 -1.09
N GLU A 12 10.87 -5.30 -0.66
CA GLU A 12 10.77 -6.47 -1.56
C GLU A 12 9.53 -6.39 -2.47
N VAL A 13 8.40 -5.89 -1.94
CA VAL A 13 7.17 -5.67 -2.73
C VAL A 13 7.36 -4.57 -3.76
N LEU A 14 7.95 -3.44 -3.37
CA LEU A 14 8.18 -2.32 -4.27
C LEU A 14 9.12 -2.71 -5.41
N GLU A 15 10.19 -3.44 -5.10
CA GLU A 15 11.13 -3.93 -6.10
C GLU A 15 10.43 -4.87 -7.09
N LEU A 16 9.73 -5.89 -6.59
CA LEU A 16 8.96 -6.80 -7.43
C LEU A 16 7.96 -6.06 -8.33
N LEU A 17 7.21 -5.11 -7.78
CA LEU A 17 6.20 -4.37 -8.53
C LEU A 17 6.84 -3.50 -9.61
N ARG A 18 7.96 -2.84 -9.33
CA ARG A 18 8.68 -2.01 -10.32
C ARG A 18 9.25 -2.84 -11.45
N GLU A 19 9.92 -3.95 -11.14
CA GLU A 19 10.48 -4.83 -12.17
C GLU A 19 9.38 -5.42 -13.07
N ARG A 20 8.26 -5.83 -12.48
CA ARG A 20 7.11 -6.28 -13.26
C ARG A 20 6.49 -5.16 -14.08
N LEU A 21 6.40 -3.94 -13.54
CA LEU A 21 5.82 -2.79 -14.25
C LEU A 21 6.61 -2.45 -15.53
N LYS A 22 7.94 -2.52 -15.47
CA LYS A 22 8.83 -2.29 -16.63
C LYS A 22 8.57 -3.28 -17.77
N ALA A 23 8.38 -4.56 -17.43
CA ALA A 23 8.21 -5.65 -18.41
C ALA A 23 6.75 -5.91 -18.82
N ALA A 24 5.77 -5.31 -18.13
CA ALA A 24 4.36 -5.59 -18.33
C ALA A 24 3.85 -5.09 -19.68
N GLN A 25 2.88 -5.81 -20.26
CA GLN A 25 1.98 -5.30 -21.30
C GLN A 25 0.91 -4.39 -20.69
N ASP A 26 0.22 -3.58 -21.49
CA ASP A 26 -0.61 -2.46 -20.98
C ASP A 26 -1.77 -2.88 -20.04
N PHE A 27 -2.38 -4.04 -20.27
CA PHE A 27 -3.39 -4.58 -19.36
C PHE A 27 -2.82 -4.98 -17.99
N GLU A 28 -1.67 -5.66 -17.97
CA GLU A 28 -0.97 -6.03 -16.73
C GLU A 28 -0.38 -4.80 -16.05
N TYR A 29 0.09 -3.83 -16.83
CA TYR A 29 0.61 -2.55 -16.38
C TYR A 29 -0.42 -1.82 -15.51
N SER A 30 -1.68 -1.80 -15.94
CA SER A 30 -2.78 -1.15 -15.20
C SER A 30 -3.02 -1.81 -13.83
N TYR A 31 -2.89 -3.13 -13.70
CA TYR A 31 -2.96 -3.81 -12.41
C TYR A 31 -1.77 -3.49 -11.51
N LEU A 32 -0.56 -3.51 -12.08
CA LEU A 32 0.67 -3.19 -11.35
C LEU A 32 0.71 -1.74 -10.90
N ALA A 33 0.22 -0.80 -11.73
CA ALA A 33 0.08 0.61 -11.41
C ALA A 33 -0.79 0.82 -10.17
N VAL A 34 -1.93 0.13 -10.08
CA VAL A 34 -2.80 0.17 -8.89
C VAL A 34 -2.08 -0.42 -7.66
N LEU A 35 -1.39 -1.55 -7.80
CA LEU A 35 -0.67 -2.20 -6.70
C LEU A 35 0.52 -1.37 -6.20
N LEU A 36 1.29 -0.76 -7.10
CA LEU A 36 2.42 0.10 -6.77
C LEU A 36 1.94 1.37 -6.08
N THR A 37 0.88 1.99 -6.59
CA THR A 37 0.22 3.12 -5.94
C THR A 37 -0.25 2.74 -4.53
N GLN A 38 -0.85 1.56 -4.37
CA GLN A 38 -1.25 1.06 -3.06
C GLN A 38 -0.07 0.91 -2.11
N ALA A 39 1.01 0.28 -2.59
CA ALA A 39 2.21 0.00 -1.80
C ALA A 39 2.90 1.29 -1.35
N MET A 40 3.03 2.30 -2.22
CA MET A 40 3.73 3.54 -1.88
C MET A 40 2.91 4.48 -0.99
N ASN A 41 1.58 4.42 -1.03
CA ASN A 41 0.69 5.33 -0.29
C ASN A 41 0.09 4.70 0.97
N GLY A 42 0.29 3.40 1.23
CA GLY A 42 -0.34 2.69 2.33
C GLY A 42 -1.88 2.70 2.28
N CYS A 43 -2.48 2.90 1.10
CA CYS A 43 -3.92 3.03 0.94
C CYS A 43 -4.62 1.67 0.80
N ARG A 44 -5.96 1.68 0.84
CA ARG A 44 -6.72 0.49 0.44
C ARG A 44 -6.67 0.32 -1.08
N ILE A 45 -6.91 -0.89 -1.55
CA ILE A 45 -6.79 -1.17 -2.98
C ILE A 45 -7.83 -0.43 -3.83
N GLY A 46 -9.05 -0.21 -3.33
CA GLY A 46 -10.03 0.59 -4.08
C GLY A 46 -9.72 2.07 -4.04
N GLU A 47 -9.16 2.58 -2.94
CA GLU A 47 -8.56 3.92 -2.86
C GLU A 47 -7.49 4.11 -3.95
N ALA A 48 -6.56 3.16 -4.10
CA ALA A 48 -5.53 3.18 -5.14
C ALA A 48 -6.13 3.14 -6.56
N LEU A 49 -7.14 2.29 -6.78
CA LEU A 49 -7.82 2.17 -8.07
C LEU A 49 -8.53 3.47 -8.45
N THR A 50 -9.23 4.10 -7.50
CA THR A 50 -9.87 5.41 -7.72
C THR A 50 -8.84 6.47 -8.11
N ALA A 51 -7.69 6.52 -7.43
CA ALA A 51 -6.63 7.48 -7.75
C ALA A 51 -6.04 7.23 -9.15
N ILE A 52 -5.80 5.97 -9.54
CA ILE A 52 -5.30 5.63 -10.89
C ILE A 52 -6.28 6.02 -11.99
N VAL A 53 -7.58 5.76 -11.79
CA VAL A 53 -8.61 6.19 -12.75
C VAL A 53 -8.66 7.72 -12.86
N ALA A 54 -8.58 8.42 -11.74
CA ALA A 54 -8.56 9.88 -11.73
C ALA A 54 -7.32 10.46 -12.44
N PHE A 55 -6.15 9.85 -12.25
CA PHE A 55 -4.93 10.21 -12.97
C PHE A 55 -5.01 9.92 -14.48
N ALA A 56 -5.56 8.76 -14.87
CA ALA A 56 -5.77 8.44 -16.28
C ALA A 56 -6.65 9.48 -17.01
N ASN A 57 -7.59 10.08 -16.29
CA ASN A 57 -8.49 11.10 -16.84
C ASN A 57 -7.90 12.52 -16.79
N SER A 58 -7.25 12.90 -15.68
CA SER A 58 -6.82 14.29 -15.42
C SER A 58 -5.35 14.57 -15.72
N GLY A 59 -4.49 13.55 -15.72
CA GLY A 59 -3.04 13.69 -15.73
C GLY A 59 -2.44 14.21 -14.41
N GLN A 60 -3.25 14.55 -13.41
CA GLN A 60 -2.77 15.07 -12.12
C GLN A 60 -2.24 13.93 -11.24
N ARG A 61 -1.03 14.06 -10.70
CA ARG A 61 -0.42 13.00 -9.87
C ARG A 61 -0.95 12.99 -8.45
N GLU A 62 -1.38 14.13 -7.93
CA GLU A 62 -1.96 14.25 -6.60
C GLU A 62 -3.48 14.12 -6.68
N GLN A 63 -4.03 13.14 -5.96
CA GLN A 63 -5.45 12.84 -5.98
C GLN A 63 -6.00 12.90 -4.55
N ARG A 64 -6.97 13.80 -4.31
CA ARG A 64 -7.79 13.75 -3.10
C ARG A 64 -8.94 12.79 -3.32
N ILE A 65 -8.96 11.72 -2.53
CA ILE A 65 -9.97 10.66 -2.64
C ILE A 65 -10.69 10.47 -1.31
N LYS A 66 -11.96 10.07 -1.39
CA LYS A 66 -12.73 9.65 -0.21
C LYS A 66 -12.10 8.42 0.41
N VAL A 67 -11.93 8.43 1.72
CA VAL A 67 -11.41 7.29 2.47
C VAL A 67 -12.48 6.20 2.50
N GLU A 68 -12.08 4.98 2.10
CA GLU A 68 -13.00 3.86 2.05
C GLU A 68 -13.56 3.51 3.44
N LYS A 69 -14.84 3.09 3.46
CA LYS A 69 -15.59 2.66 4.66
C LYS A 69 -15.87 3.76 5.69
N ARG A 70 -15.47 5.00 5.42
CA ARG A 70 -15.84 6.15 6.24
C ARG A 70 -17.13 6.78 5.73
N LYS A 71 -18.07 7.04 6.66
CA LYS A 71 -19.37 7.67 6.37
C LYS A 71 -19.34 9.19 6.55
N ASP A 72 -18.28 9.73 7.16
CA ASP A 72 -18.11 11.15 7.48
C ASP A 72 -17.52 11.97 6.31
N GLY A 73 -17.45 11.39 5.11
CA GLY A 73 -16.99 12.09 3.91
C GLY A 73 -15.50 12.43 3.91
N ALA A 74 -14.71 11.89 4.85
CA ALA A 74 -13.30 12.24 4.95
C ALA A 74 -12.51 11.87 3.69
N GLU A 75 -11.59 12.74 3.32
CA GLU A 75 -10.70 12.58 2.19
C GLU A 75 -9.24 12.41 2.64
N ARG A 76 -8.42 11.88 1.74
CA ARG A 76 -6.98 11.76 1.92
C ARG A 76 -6.27 11.99 0.59
N LEU A 77 -4.99 12.35 0.69
CA LEU A 77 -4.09 12.40 -0.46
C LEU A 77 -3.64 10.98 -0.85
N VAL A 78 -3.60 10.74 -2.15
CA VAL A 78 -2.89 9.64 -2.81
C VAL A 78 -2.06 10.24 -3.93
N ILE A 79 -0.78 9.90 -3.98
CA ILE A 79 0.18 10.40 -4.98
C ILE A 79 0.50 9.26 -5.93
N ILE A 80 0.34 9.50 -7.23
CA ILE A 80 0.67 8.52 -8.27
C ILE A 80 2.20 8.46 -8.47
N PRO A 81 2.82 7.27 -8.29
CA PRO A 81 4.24 7.04 -8.52
C PRO A 81 4.74 7.57 -9.87
N ALA A 82 5.93 8.18 -9.88
CA ALA A 82 6.52 8.80 -11.07
C ALA A 82 6.74 7.78 -12.21
N GLU A 83 7.00 6.53 -11.85
CA GLU A 83 7.18 5.38 -12.74
C GLU A 83 5.90 5.04 -13.55
N ILE A 84 4.75 5.54 -13.12
CA ILE A 84 3.47 5.33 -13.80
C ILE A 84 3.26 6.43 -14.84
N THR A 85 3.10 5.99 -16.09
CA THR A 85 2.83 6.78 -17.28
C THR A 85 1.36 6.64 -17.66
N ARG A 86 0.71 7.76 -17.98
CA ARG A 86 -0.72 7.81 -18.24
C ARG A 86 -1.11 7.04 -19.50
N GLU A 87 -0.26 7.08 -20.50
CA GLU A 87 -0.49 6.59 -21.86
C GLU A 87 -0.64 5.07 -21.92
N ARG A 88 -0.08 4.38 -20.91
CA ARG A 88 -0.10 2.92 -20.79
C ARG A 88 -1.26 2.40 -19.93
N LEU A 89 -2.10 3.29 -19.39
CA LEU A 89 -3.18 2.91 -18.49
C LEU A 89 -4.45 2.55 -19.27
N GLU A 90 -4.83 1.27 -19.19
CA GLU A 90 -6.11 0.74 -19.63
C GLU A 90 -7.09 0.68 -18.45
N VAL A 91 -7.80 1.77 -18.21
CA VAL A 91 -8.73 1.88 -17.06
C VAL A 91 -10.14 1.37 -17.36
N GLN A 92 -10.49 1.16 -18.63
CA GLN A 92 -11.80 0.62 -19.01
C GLN A 92 -11.91 -0.84 -18.55
N GLY A 93 -12.91 -1.14 -17.72
CA GLY A 93 -13.11 -2.48 -17.18
C GLY A 93 -12.16 -2.89 -16.04
N LEU A 94 -11.30 -1.97 -15.56
CA LEU A 94 -10.42 -2.19 -14.42
C LEU A 94 -11.24 -2.36 -13.13
N LYS A 95 -11.28 -3.58 -12.60
CA LYS A 95 -12.07 -3.94 -11.41
C LYS A 95 -11.15 -4.34 -10.25
N ILE A 96 -11.50 -3.90 -9.03
CA ILE A 96 -10.79 -4.27 -7.79
C ILE A 96 -10.63 -5.80 -7.66
N ALA A 97 -11.67 -6.57 -8.02
CA ALA A 97 -11.62 -8.03 -7.95
C ALA A 97 -10.51 -8.62 -8.85
N ASN A 98 -10.31 -8.07 -10.04
CA ASN A 98 -9.29 -8.52 -10.99
C ASN A 98 -7.90 -8.17 -10.47
N VAL A 99 -7.69 -6.96 -9.95
CA VAL A 99 -6.41 -6.55 -9.35
C VAL A 99 -6.04 -7.46 -8.17
N LYS A 100 -7.01 -7.75 -7.29
CA LYS A 100 -6.80 -8.68 -6.16
C LYS A 100 -6.47 -10.09 -6.62
N MET A 101 -7.17 -10.58 -7.66
CA MET A 101 -6.95 -11.90 -8.22
C MET A 101 -5.56 -12.01 -8.85
N TYR A 102 -5.15 -10.99 -9.60
CA TYR A 102 -3.83 -10.87 -10.18
C TYR A 102 -2.75 -10.89 -9.09
N ALA A 103 -2.86 -10.02 -8.07
CA ALA A 103 -1.90 -9.98 -6.95
C ALA A 103 -1.76 -11.35 -6.27
N LYS A 104 -2.88 -12.04 -6.01
CA LYS A 104 -2.87 -13.35 -5.36
C LYS A 104 -2.28 -14.44 -6.25
N ARG A 105 -2.72 -14.54 -7.51
CA ARG A 105 -2.37 -15.68 -8.41
C ARG A 105 -1.04 -15.51 -9.12
N LYS A 106 -0.66 -14.28 -9.47
CA LYS A 106 0.54 -13.99 -10.27
C LYS A 106 1.72 -13.54 -9.41
N LEU A 107 1.46 -12.87 -8.28
CA LEU A 107 2.51 -12.36 -7.40
C LEU A 107 2.57 -13.09 -6.06
N GLY A 108 1.54 -13.87 -5.69
CA GLY A 108 1.46 -14.53 -4.38
C GLY A 108 1.19 -13.56 -3.22
N ILE A 109 0.79 -12.31 -3.49
CA ILE A 109 0.66 -11.23 -2.50
C ILE A 109 -0.81 -10.95 -2.18
N ASN A 110 -1.09 -10.65 -0.92
CA ASN A 110 -2.40 -10.14 -0.47
C ASN A 110 -2.39 -8.60 -0.41
N THR A 111 -3.31 -7.95 -1.14
CA THR A 111 -3.46 -6.47 -1.15
C THR A 111 -3.68 -5.85 0.23
N HIS A 112 -4.27 -6.59 1.17
CA HIS A 112 -4.37 -6.11 2.53
C HIS A 112 -3.01 -6.10 3.24
N SER A 113 -2.23 -7.16 3.05
CA SER A 113 -0.87 -7.25 3.58
C SER A 113 0.04 -6.14 3.04
N ILE A 114 -0.15 -5.69 1.79
CA ILE A 114 0.59 -4.53 1.23
C ILE A 114 0.41 -3.28 2.09
N ARG A 115 -0.83 -2.96 2.48
CA ARG A 115 -1.11 -1.81 3.35
C ARG A 115 -0.40 -1.94 4.71
N TYR A 116 -0.37 -3.14 5.29
CA TYR A 116 0.31 -3.38 6.56
C TYR A 116 1.83 -3.40 6.45
N ALA A 117 2.38 -3.87 5.32
CA ALA A 117 3.80 -3.75 5.03
C ALA A 117 4.21 -2.27 5.00
N TRP A 118 3.41 -1.41 4.37
CA TRP A 118 3.64 0.04 4.41
C TRP A 118 3.59 0.58 5.83
N ILE A 119 2.52 0.32 6.59
CA ILE A 119 2.37 0.76 7.99
C ILE A 119 3.57 0.31 8.84
N THR A 120 3.97 -0.95 8.71
CA THR A 120 5.09 -1.54 9.45
C THR A 120 6.41 -0.87 9.08
N SER A 121 6.66 -0.60 7.80
CA SER A 121 7.87 0.13 7.36
C SER A 121 7.96 1.52 8.00
N GLN A 122 6.84 2.23 8.14
CA GLN A 122 6.82 3.56 8.77
C GLN A 122 7.02 3.46 10.29
N ALA A 123 6.43 2.44 10.91
CA ALA A 123 6.60 2.17 12.33
C ALA A 123 8.05 1.83 12.70
N ILE A 124 8.73 1.00 11.90
CA ILE A 124 10.15 0.67 12.08
C ILE A 124 11.02 1.93 11.91
N LYS A 125 10.61 2.86 11.02
CA LYS A 125 11.25 4.17 10.85
C LYS A 125 10.88 5.18 11.95
N ASN A 126 10.22 4.76 13.02
CA ASN A 126 9.79 5.59 14.14
C ASN A 126 8.90 6.79 13.74
N VAL A 127 8.16 6.68 12.64
CA VAL A 127 7.18 7.70 12.26
C VAL A 127 6.06 7.74 13.30
N ASN A 128 5.67 8.95 13.70
CA ASN A 128 4.61 9.14 14.69
C ASN A 128 3.30 8.43 14.24
N PRO A 129 2.68 7.57 15.09
CA PRO A 129 1.46 6.85 14.73
C PRO A 129 0.30 7.74 14.26
N ALA A 130 0.19 8.97 14.76
CA ALA A 130 -0.83 9.92 14.32
C ALA A 130 -0.61 10.35 12.85
N ILE A 131 0.65 10.52 12.43
CA ILE A 131 1.00 10.80 11.03
C ILE A 131 0.65 9.59 10.16
N ILE A 132 1.03 8.37 10.58
CA ILE A 132 0.68 7.13 9.87
C ILE A 132 -0.83 7.00 9.72
N ALA A 133 -1.60 7.28 10.77
CA ALA A 133 -3.06 7.23 10.75
C ALA A 133 -3.67 8.27 9.81
N SER A 134 -3.14 9.49 9.81
CA SER A 134 -3.55 10.57 8.90
C SER A 134 -3.32 10.18 7.45
N ILE A 135 -2.11 9.72 7.11
CA ILE A 135 -1.78 9.26 5.75
C ILE A 135 -2.70 8.11 5.34
N THR A 136 -2.86 7.11 6.19
CA THR A 136 -3.60 5.89 5.84
C THR A 136 -5.12 6.04 5.93
N GLY A 137 -5.65 7.14 6.50
CA GLY A 137 -7.07 7.40 6.67
C GLY A 137 -7.74 6.60 7.80
N HIS A 138 -7.01 6.24 8.86
CA HIS A 138 -7.61 5.57 10.01
C HIS A 138 -8.38 6.55 10.90
N LYS A 139 -9.62 6.20 11.26
CA LYS A 139 -10.43 6.96 12.24
C LYS A 139 -10.06 6.64 13.68
N ASN A 140 -9.81 5.35 13.97
CA ASN A 140 -9.43 4.90 15.31
C ASN A 140 -7.95 4.52 15.31
N LEU A 141 -7.18 5.24 16.11
CA LEU A 141 -5.74 5.09 16.25
C LEU A 141 -5.36 3.88 17.11
N ASN A 142 -6.21 3.42 18.02
CA ASN A 142 -5.87 2.40 19.03
C ASN A 142 -5.47 1.08 18.39
N MET A 143 -6.22 0.60 17.40
CA MET A 143 -5.89 -0.67 16.71
C MET A 143 -4.55 -0.57 15.97
N LEU A 144 -4.30 0.58 15.33
CA LEU A 144 -3.04 0.85 14.64
C LEU A 144 -1.88 0.92 15.65
N ILE A 145 -2.07 1.63 16.77
CA ILE A 145 -1.09 1.73 17.85
C ILE A 145 -0.76 0.35 18.41
N HIS A 146 -1.75 -0.45 18.77
CA HIS A 146 -1.51 -1.79 19.32
C HIS A 146 -0.70 -2.66 18.35
N TYR A 147 -1.02 -2.58 17.05
CA TYR A 147 -0.25 -3.28 16.01
C TYR A 147 1.19 -2.77 15.92
N ILE A 148 1.38 -1.45 15.89
CA ILE A 148 2.70 -0.79 15.83
C ILE A 148 3.55 -1.13 17.05
N GLN A 149 2.98 -0.99 18.26
CA GLN A 149 3.64 -1.30 19.52
C GLN A 149 4.12 -2.75 19.58
N LYS A 150 3.26 -3.69 19.16
CA LYS A 150 3.64 -5.11 19.08
C LYS A 150 4.86 -5.30 18.17
N LYS A 151 4.84 -4.69 16.98
CA LYS A 151 5.93 -4.84 15.99
C LYS A 151 7.23 -4.17 16.44
N GLN A 152 7.15 -2.96 17.00
CA GLN A 152 8.31 -2.27 17.55
C GLN A 152 8.90 -3.01 18.75
N GLY A 153 8.07 -3.56 19.64
CA GLY A 153 8.52 -4.36 20.77
C GLY A 153 9.23 -5.65 20.34
N GLU A 154 8.66 -6.38 19.37
CA GLU A 154 9.29 -7.56 18.77
C GLU A 154 10.65 -7.21 18.15
N GLU A 155 10.75 -6.10 17.43
CA GLU A 155 11.98 -5.68 16.77
C GLU A 155 13.05 -5.21 17.77
N TYR A 156 12.64 -4.45 18.79
CA TYR A 156 13.53 -4.01 19.86
C TYR A 156 14.12 -5.21 20.62
N LEU A 157 13.31 -6.23 20.92
CA LEU A 157 13.80 -7.45 21.57
C LEU A 157 14.83 -8.19 20.71
N ARG A 158 14.61 -8.30 19.38
CA ARG A 158 15.60 -8.88 18.46
C ARG A 158 16.92 -8.13 18.50
N GLN A 159 16.87 -6.80 18.49
CA GLN A 159 18.07 -5.95 18.53
C GLN A 159 18.81 -6.06 19.86
N LEU A 160 18.09 -6.15 20.99
CA LEU A 160 18.71 -6.37 22.30
C LEU A 160 19.49 -7.69 22.33
N LEU A 161 18.86 -8.79 21.92
CA LEU A 161 19.49 -10.11 21.98
C LEU A 161 20.61 -10.31 20.95
N GLN A 162 20.56 -9.65 19.79
CA GLN A 162 21.67 -9.69 18.81
C GLN A 162 22.91 -8.94 19.30
N LYS A 163 22.73 -7.88 20.09
CA LYS A 163 23.84 -7.10 20.67
C LYS A 163 24.57 -7.83 21.79
N GLU A 164 23.92 -8.79 22.46
CA GLU A 164 24.55 -9.59 23.53
C GLU A 164 25.43 -10.74 22.99
N VAL A 165 25.36 -11.04 21.69
CA VAL A 165 26.09 -12.13 21.02
C VAL A 165 27.23 -11.62 20.13
N SER A 166 27.40 -10.30 20.03
CA SER A 166 28.49 -9.62 19.28
C SER A 166 29.52 -9.03 20.22
#